data_AF-X0ZYA0-F1
#
_entry.id   AF-X0ZYA0-F1
#
_cell.length_a   1.000
_cell.length_b   1.000
_cell.length_c   1.000
_cell.angle_alpha   90.00
_cell.angle_beta   90.00
_cell.angle_gamma   90.00
#
_symmetry.space_group_name_H-M   'P 1'
#
loop_
_entity.id
_entity.type
_entity.pdbx_description
1 polymer ?
#
loop_
_entity_poly.entity_id
_entity_poly.type
_entity_poly.pdbx_seq_one_letter_code
_entity_poly.pdbx_strand_id
1 'polypeptide(L)'
;MIAASTSRGSFRAIPWDRNISRGRGFSRRSNKEFIQFLFISKGSTVEVQSQLYTALDQNYISQQTFDNLYQKLEVVAKQLSRLITYLKGSG
;
A
#
# COMPACT_ATOMS: atom_id res chain seq x y z
N MET A 1 20.19 -35.19 -40.20
CA MET A 1 21.51 -35.69 -39.74
C MET A 1 22.44 -34.49 -39.83
N ILE A 2 22.92 -33.86 -38.76
CA ILE A 2 23.53 -34.40 -37.54
C ILE A 2 22.93 -33.69 -36.32
N ALA A 3 22.59 -34.48 -35.31
CA ALA A 3 22.14 -34.05 -34.00
C ALA A 3 23.35 -33.80 -33.08
N ALA A 4 23.28 -32.77 -32.26
CA ALA A 4 23.98 -32.73 -30.98
C ALA A 4 23.06 -32.08 -29.95
N SER A 5 22.31 -32.95 -29.28
CA SER A 5 21.69 -32.71 -27.99
C SER A 5 22.75 -32.34 -26.95
N THR A 6 22.51 -31.33 -26.11
CA THR A 6 22.70 -31.44 -24.65
C THR A 6 21.97 -30.30 -23.95
N SER A 7 21.16 -30.73 -23.00
CA SER A 7 20.26 -30.04 -22.10
C SER A 7 20.94 -29.15 -21.05
N ARG A 8 20.13 -28.24 -20.51
CA ARG A 8 20.16 -27.62 -19.16
C ARG A 8 20.67 -26.19 -19.09
N GLY A 9 19.76 -25.32 -18.67
CA GLY A 9 20.03 -23.93 -18.34
C GLY A 9 18.89 -23.01 -18.74
N SER A 10 17.65 -23.32 -18.31
CA SER A 10 16.57 -22.32 -18.30
C SER A 10 16.97 -21.23 -17.31
N PHE A 11 17.79 -20.28 -17.76
CA PHE A 11 17.95 -18.98 -17.11
C PHE A 11 16.57 -18.33 -17.13
N ARG A 12 15.81 -18.56 -16.05
CA ARG A 12 14.67 -17.73 -15.69
C ARG A 12 15.24 -16.32 -15.58
N ALA A 13 15.08 -15.53 -16.62
CA ALA A 13 15.25 -14.10 -16.54
C ALA A 13 14.34 -13.65 -15.40
N ILE A 14 14.92 -13.33 -14.24
CA ILE A 14 14.21 -12.66 -13.17
C ILE A 14 13.81 -11.33 -13.81
N PRO A 15 12.52 -11.06 -14.03
CA PRO A 15 12.16 -9.86 -14.76
C PRO A 15 12.49 -8.65 -13.88
N TRP A 16 13.58 -7.95 -14.22
CA TRP A 16 13.84 -6.58 -13.78
C TRP A 16 12.71 -5.63 -14.24
N ASP A 17 11.77 -6.11 -15.06
CA ASP A 17 10.60 -5.39 -15.55
C ASP A 17 9.55 -5.08 -14.45
N ARG A 18 9.55 -5.80 -13.33
CA ARG A 18 8.50 -5.62 -12.31
C ARG A 18 8.54 -4.26 -11.63
N ASN A 19 9.67 -3.53 -11.70
CA ASN A 19 9.82 -2.28 -10.96
C ASN A 19 9.94 -1.00 -11.82
N ILE A 20 10.02 -1.08 -13.16
CA ILE A 20 10.30 0.11 -14.00
C ILE A 20 9.06 0.62 -14.75
N SER A 21 7.97 -0.15 -14.86
CA SER A 21 6.77 0.29 -15.57
C SER A 21 5.94 1.37 -14.83
N ARG A 22 6.09 1.51 -13.50
CA ARG A 22 5.40 2.57 -12.72
C ARG A 22 5.88 4.00 -13.04
N GLY A 23 6.95 4.18 -13.80
CA GLY A 23 7.54 5.50 -14.08
C GLY A 23 7.30 6.11 -15.48
N ARG A 24 6.70 5.40 -16.46
CA ARG A 24 6.64 5.89 -17.87
C ARG A 24 5.35 6.61 -18.28
N GLY A 25 4.82 7.48 -17.42
CA GLY A 25 3.66 8.32 -17.78
C GLY A 25 3.67 9.67 -17.06
N PHE A 26 4.84 10.28 -16.94
CA PHE A 26 5.14 11.50 -16.19
C PHE A 26 4.53 12.80 -16.77
N SER A 27 3.30 12.79 -17.31
CA SER A 27 2.82 14.00 -18.03
C SER A 27 1.34 14.35 -17.88
N ARG A 28 0.54 13.60 -17.11
CA ARG A 28 -0.87 13.96 -16.84
C ARG A 28 -1.31 13.70 -15.38
N ARG A 29 -0.36 13.55 -14.45
CA ARG A 29 -0.43 12.59 -13.32
C ARG A 29 -0.59 13.10 -11.88
N SER A 30 -0.69 14.40 -11.61
CA SER A 30 -0.64 14.92 -10.23
C SER A 30 -1.74 14.33 -9.30
N ASN A 31 -3.01 14.41 -9.68
CA ASN A 31 -4.09 13.90 -8.82
C ASN A 31 -4.11 12.37 -8.71
N LYS A 32 -3.75 11.63 -9.77
CA LYS A 32 -3.75 10.17 -9.75
C LYS A 32 -2.64 9.59 -8.88
N GLU A 33 -1.43 10.15 -8.95
CA GLU A 33 -0.32 9.76 -8.07
C GLU A 33 -0.63 10.15 -6.62
N PHE A 34 -1.19 11.34 -6.39
CA PHE A 34 -1.58 11.76 -5.05
C PHE A 34 -2.69 10.87 -4.44
N ILE A 35 -3.71 10.50 -5.22
CA ILE A 35 -4.72 9.52 -4.80
C ILE A 35 -4.07 8.17 -4.47
N GLN A 36 -3.09 7.72 -5.27
CA GLN A 36 -2.36 6.48 -4.99
C GLN A 36 -1.59 6.57 -3.66
N PHE A 37 -0.94 7.70 -3.36
CA PHE A 37 -0.31 7.95 -2.06
C PHE A 37 -1.33 7.88 -0.91
N LEU A 38 -2.51 8.48 -1.07
CA LEU A 38 -3.56 8.44 -0.05
C LEU A 38 -4.08 7.02 0.21
N PHE A 39 -4.14 6.16 -0.82
CA PHE A 39 -4.46 4.74 -0.64
C PHE A 39 -3.38 4.00 0.17
N ILE A 40 -2.10 4.30 -0.05
CA ILE A 40 -0.99 3.74 0.72
C ILE A 40 -1.10 4.17 2.20
N SER A 41 -1.32 5.46 2.45
CA SER A 41 -1.51 5.98 3.82
C SER A 41 -2.71 5.35 4.53
N LYS A 42 -3.82 5.12 3.80
CA LYS A 42 -4.99 4.43 4.34
C LYS A 42 -4.67 2.97 4.70
N GLY A 43 -3.87 2.27 3.89
CA GLY A 43 -3.40 0.91 4.19
C GLY A 43 -2.57 0.86 5.47
N SER A 44 -1.62 1.79 5.63
CA SER A 44 -0.80 1.90 6.85
C SER A 44 -1.63 2.12 8.11
N THR A 45 -2.75 2.85 8.02
CA THR A 45 -3.68 3.05 9.15
C THR A 45 -4.29 1.71 9.64
N VAL A 46 -4.59 0.79 8.73
CA VAL A 46 -5.15 -0.54 9.05
C VAL A 46 -4.10 -1.45 9.70
N GLU A 47 -2.84 -1.34 9.27
CA GLU A 47 -1.73 -2.05 9.92
C GLU A 47 -1.54 -1.59 11.36
N VAL A 48 -1.61 -0.29 11.62
CA VAL A 48 -1.55 0.27 12.99
C VAL A 48 -2.74 -0.19 13.84
N GLN A 49 -3.95 -0.27 13.28
CA GLN A 49 -5.10 -0.84 13.99
C GLN A 49 -4.84 -2.28 14.41
N SER A 50 -4.26 -3.10 13.51
CA SER A 50 -3.93 -4.49 13.81
C SER A 50 -2.87 -4.58 14.92
N GLN A 51 -1.85 -3.72 14.89
CA GLN A 51 -0.84 -3.66 15.94
C GLN A 51 -1.41 -3.19 17.29
N LEU A 52 -2.39 -2.29 17.29
CA LEU A 52 -3.09 -1.85 18.51
C LEU A 52 -3.84 -3.00 19.18
N TYR A 53 -4.50 -3.87 18.41
CA TYR A 53 -5.14 -5.07 18.97
C TYR A 53 -4.11 -5.99 19.64
N THR A 54 -2.99 -6.26 18.98
CA THR A 54 -1.89 -7.03 19.56
C THR A 54 -1.32 -6.38 20.82
N ALA A 55 -1.18 -5.06 20.84
CA ALA A 55 -0.69 -4.32 22.01
C ALA A 55 -1.67 -4.36 23.19
N LEU A 56 -2.97 -4.35 22.91
CA LEU A 56 -4.03 -4.52 23.90
C LEU A 56 -4.01 -5.94 24.50
N ASP A 57 -3.91 -6.97 23.65
CA ASP A 57 -3.83 -8.37 24.09
C ASP A 57 -2.61 -8.62 24.98
N GLN A 58 -1.47 -8.02 24.64
CA GLN A 58 -0.25 -8.09 25.44
C GLN A 58 -0.27 -7.19 26.68
N ASN A 59 -1.40 -6.50 26.95
CA ASN A 59 -1.58 -5.59 28.08
C ASN A 59 -0.53 -4.46 28.13
N TYR A 60 0.04 -4.07 26.98
CA TYR A 60 0.95 -2.92 26.91
C TYR A 60 0.22 -1.58 27.00
N ILE A 61 -1.06 -1.57 26.63
CA ILE A 61 -1.94 -0.39 26.67
C ILE A 61 -3.25 -0.72 27.38
N SER A 62 -3.83 0.26 28.07
CA SER A 62 -5.15 0.11 28.69
C SER A 62 -6.26 0.20 27.64
N GLN A 63 -7.42 -0.42 27.93
CA GLN A 63 -8.60 -0.34 27.05
C GLN A 63 -8.98 1.11 26.71
N GLN A 64 -8.92 2.02 27.69
CA GLN A 64 -9.21 3.43 27.48
C GLN A 64 -8.23 4.10 26.50
N THR A 65 -6.95 3.72 26.56
CA THR A 65 -5.92 4.22 25.63
C THR A 65 -6.13 3.64 24.24
N PHE A 66 -6.45 2.36 24.15
CA PHE A 66 -6.80 1.70 22.90
C PHE A 66 -8.00 2.38 22.22
N ASP A 67 -9.10 2.59 22.95
CA ASP A 67 -10.32 3.21 22.42
C ASP A 67 -10.04 4.63 21.88
N ASN A 68 -9.24 5.42 22.61
CA ASN A 68 -8.86 6.78 22.19
C ASN A 68 -8.01 6.76 20.91
N LEU A 69 -7.02 5.87 20.83
CA LEU A 69 -6.15 5.72 19.65
C LEU A 69 -6.95 5.18 18.45
N TYR A 70 -7.83 4.22 18.69
CA TYR A 70 -8.68 3.64 17.66
C TYR A 70 -9.63 4.70 17.07
N GLN A 71 -10.27 5.52 17.92
CA GLN A 71 -11.11 6.63 17.45
C GLN A 71 -10.31 7.64 16.63
N LYS A 72 -9.08 7.99 17.05
CA LYS A 72 -8.22 8.89 16.27
C LYS A 72 -7.89 8.31 14.90
N LEU A 73 -7.55 7.03 14.81
CA LEU A 73 -7.28 6.35 13.53
C LEU A 73 -8.52 6.34 12.63
N GLU A 74 -9.72 6.15 13.19
CA GLU A 74 -10.96 6.20 12.44
C GLU A 74 -11.22 7.59 11.84
N VAL A 75 -10.97 8.65 12.62
CA VAL A 75 -11.07 10.04 12.15
C VAL A 75 -10.10 10.30 10.99
N VAL A 76 -8.85 9.85 11.11
CA VAL A 76 -7.84 9.98 10.03
C VAL A 76 -8.28 9.20 8.79
N ALA A 77 -8.76 7.97 8.92
CA ALA A 77 -9.24 7.17 7.80
C ALA A 77 -10.43 7.83 7.08
N LYS A 78 -11.34 8.47 7.83
CA LYS A 78 -12.45 9.27 7.28
C LYS A 78 -11.94 10.49 6.53
N GLN A 79 -10.97 11.23 7.07
CA GLN A 79 -10.36 12.38 6.41
C GLN A 79 -9.67 12.00 5.09
N LEU A 80 -8.89 10.92 5.10
CA LEU A 80 -8.24 10.38 3.89
C LEU A 80 -9.28 9.99 2.83
N SER A 81 -10.37 9.34 3.25
CA SER A 81 -11.44 8.93 2.32
C SER A 81 -12.18 10.13 1.71
N ARG A 82 -12.43 11.19 2.50
CA ARG A 82 -13.01 12.45 2.01
C ARG A 82 -12.07 13.14 1.03
N LEU A 83 -10.77 13.19 1.34
CA LEU A 83 -9.77 13.81 0.47
C LEU A 83 -9.63 13.07 -0.86
N ILE A 84 -9.61 11.73 -0.86
CA ILE A 84 -9.63 10.92 -2.09
C ILE A 84 -10.87 11.23 -2.92
N THR A 85 -12.04 11.32 -2.29
CA THR A 85 -13.31 11.60 -2.97
C THR A 85 -13.30 13.00 -3.60
N TYR A 86 -12.84 14.00 -2.86
CA TYR A 86 -12.66 15.36 -3.34
C TYR A 86 -11.74 15.40 -4.58
N LEU A 87 -10.57 14.79 -4.52
CA LEU A 87 -9.61 14.77 -5.63
C LEU A 87 -10.10 14.03 -6.87
N LYS A 88 -11.01 13.06 -6.69
CA LYS A 88 -11.67 12.35 -7.80
C LYS A 88 -12.80 13.15 -8.46
N GLY A 89 -13.48 14.00 -7.70
CA GLY A 89 -14.57 14.86 -8.20
C GLY A 89 -14.12 16.19 -8.78
N SER A 90 -12.94 16.67 -8.38
CA SER A 90 -12.36 17.95 -8.85
C SER A 90 -11.56 17.81 -10.17
N GLY A 91 -11.84 16.80 -10.99
CA GLY A 91 -11.10 16.47 -12.22
C GLY A 91 -11.98 16.43 -13.45
#